data_AF-C7GRT4-F1
#
_entry.id   AF-C7GRT4-F1
#
_cell.length_a   1.000
_cell.length_b   1.000
_cell.length_c   1.000
_cell.angle_alpha   90.00
_cell.angle_beta   90.00
_cell.angle_gamma   90.00
#
_symmetry.space_group_name_H-M   'P 1'
#
loop_
_entity.id
_entity.type
_entity.pdbx_description
1 polymer ?
#
loop_
_entity_poly.entity_id
_entity_poly.type
_entity_poly.pdbx_seq_one_letter_code
_entity_poly.pdbx_strand_id
1 'polypeptide(L)'
;MITQTELDNCLQWAQNNGAFIDPKISFRITEDAGVSAFVNEKLSPKPDQALIRVPETLLITSQQALSEFSQAANERSLLNSVTQLYLSKLKFGTDAVHLKSFYKPYLDVLPLHLPQPYFWSTDEVMNLHGTDVYLTMRDTLNKLVKEWRMLFQALSIEHSSQDKQFLSLFQENKDSAVVPLEQFCAHINGCKLEDSEWNSFVAYLWSYCIFNSRAFPRVILGRAGTDRTNLNEGFLYPIVDLLNHKNDVPVRWEMNEQNELCFMSQTTTFSAQDELFNNYGNISNEKCLLNYGFWDSSNKFDFSRLTLKLPSTLVSGLPVDFNKSGNFVTDDGETTILQFSLKISEPLPPVLLALFAYLSKLKSEETPTVRSVLEGIDQLTSVVSQRLLFYKNFKIKTSSTQKLRPHVIKLIKLYYQDNKKILNATTEKLSVLQKKIYSNNKEFSLSFKTIFKNDKIFANSLLLVFGAINYEDLITKDCLNDALLLWIVKLINDKSNNQGGFIKQTFKEVSDSIVIEKEDVMEFLPFYKKYFPNLSERIPEIYSVGDWGIRQFIVADTAIDRLVWIRKSNKEPIFLMKKAYDLQI
;
A
#
# COMPACT_ATOMS: atom_id res chain seq x y z
N MET A 1 -0.18 -13.80 -32.22
CA MET A 1 0.99 -14.24 -31.40
C MET A 1 2.23 -13.96 -32.21
N ILE A 2 3.29 -13.47 -31.58
CA ILE A 2 4.58 -13.24 -32.24
C ILE A 2 5.11 -14.60 -32.73
N THR A 3 5.60 -14.64 -33.95
CA THR A 3 6.21 -15.82 -34.57
C THR A 3 7.72 -15.78 -34.42
N GLN A 4 8.36 -16.95 -34.43
CA GLN A 4 9.82 -17.00 -34.42
C GLN A 4 10.41 -16.29 -35.64
N THR A 5 9.75 -16.36 -36.80
CA THR A 5 10.13 -15.62 -38.01
C THR A 5 10.14 -14.11 -37.82
N GLU A 6 9.12 -13.53 -37.17
CA GLU A 6 9.08 -12.10 -36.86
C GLU A 6 10.22 -11.70 -35.92
N LEU A 7 10.51 -12.53 -34.91
CA LEU A 7 11.63 -12.33 -34.00
C LEU A 7 12.97 -12.37 -34.74
N ASP A 8 13.20 -13.38 -35.57
CA ASP A 8 14.44 -13.51 -36.35
C ASP A 8 14.63 -12.32 -37.31
N ASN A 9 13.55 -11.87 -37.95
CA ASN A 9 13.55 -10.66 -38.80
C ASN A 9 13.94 -9.40 -38.01
N CYS A 10 13.45 -9.25 -36.77
CA CYS A 10 13.81 -8.14 -35.89
C CYS A 10 15.30 -8.16 -35.52
N LEU A 11 15.82 -9.33 -35.12
CA LEU A 11 17.23 -9.49 -34.77
C LEU A 11 18.14 -9.21 -35.98
N GLN A 12 17.78 -9.74 -37.15
CA GLN A 12 18.51 -9.50 -38.39
C GLN A 12 18.46 -8.03 -38.80
N TRP A 13 17.31 -7.37 -38.67
CA TRP A 13 17.19 -5.93 -38.91
C TRP A 13 18.12 -5.13 -37.99
N ALA A 14 18.14 -5.44 -36.70
CA ALA A 14 19.01 -4.73 -35.76
C ALA A 14 20.49 -4.94 -36.12
N GLN A 15 20.90 -6.18 -36.41
CA GLN A 15 22.28 -6.50 -36.82
C GLN A 15 22.68 -5.82 -38.14
N ASN A 16 21.80 -5.81 -39.13
CA ASN A 16 22.02 -5.12 -40.41
C ASN A 16 22.19 -3.60 -40.25
N ASN A 17 21.68 -3.04 -39.15
CA ASN A 17 21.81 -1.63 -38.80
C ASN A 17 22.87 -1.39 -37.69
N GLY A 18 23.82 -2.31 -37.53
CA GLY A 18 24.99 -2.13 -36.68
C GLY A 18 24.84 -2.58 -35.22
N ALA A 19 23.71 -3.20 -34.84
CA ALA A 19 23.61 -3.80 -33.52
C ALA A 19 24.52 -5.03 -33.39
N PHE A 20 25.14 -5.18 -32.23
CA PHE A 20 25.90 -6.37 -31.85
C PHE A 20 25.15 -7.14 -30.78
N ILE A 21 25.06 -8.46 -30.94
CA ILE A 21 24.55 -9.41 -29.96
C ILE A 21 25.62 -10.48 -29.79
N ASP A 22 26.06 -10.74 -28.54
CA ASP A 22 27.05 -11.78 -28.28
C ASP A 22 26.59 -13.12 -28.88
N PRO A 23 27.42 -13.83 -29.67
CA PRO A 23 27.03 -15.10 -30.32
C PRO A 23 26.56 -16.19 -29.35
N LYS A 24 26.91 -16.08 -28.06
CA LYS A 24 26.45 -16.99 -27.02
C LYS A 24 25.05 -16.66 -26.52
N ILE A 25 24.40 -15.61 -27.02
CA ILE A 25 23.03 -15.22 -26.66
C ILE A 25 22.10 -15.57 -27.80
N SER A 26 20.99 -16.23 -27.50
CA SER A 26 19.89 -16.44 -28.44
C SER A 26 18.59 -15.91 -27.86
N PHE A 27 17.71 -15.41 -28.73
CA PHE A 27 16.35 -15.04 -28.36
C PHE A 27 15.39 -16.10 -28.86
N ARG A 28 14.44 -16.48 -28.01
CA ARG A 28 13.37 -17.43 -28.34
C ARG A 28 12.07 -17.01 -27.69
N ILE A 29 10.97 -17.51 -28.23
CA ILE A 29 9.64 -17.29 -27.66
C ILE A 29 9.35 -18.42 -26.65
N THR A 30 9.01 -18.03 -25.42
CA THR A 30 8.59 -18.93 -24.34
C THR A 30 7.09 -18.81 -24.12
N GLU A 31 6.46 -19.89 -23.65
CA GLU A 31 5.01 -19.89 -23.35
C GLU A 31 4.67 -18.94 -22.19
N ASP A 32 5.55 -18.84 -21.19
CA ASP A 32 5.27 -18.12 -19.95
C ASP A 32 5.62 -16.62 -20.02
N ALA A 33 6.67 -16.24 -20.75
CA ALA A 33 7.21 -14.87 -20.74
C ALA A 33 7.28 -14.21 -22.13
N GLY A 34 6.90 -14.92 -23.20
CA GLY A 34 7.02 -14.40 -24.57
C GLY A 34 8.47 -14.36 -25.02
N VAL A 35 8.90 -13.29 -25.68
CA VAL A 35 10.29 -13.16 -26.16
C VAL A 35 11.24 -13.13 -24.96
N SER A 36 12.28 -13.96 -24.98
CA SER A 36 13.23 -14.09 -23.88
C SER A 36 14.62 -14.43 -24.42
N ALA A 37 15.67 -13.96 -23.75
CA ALA A 37 17.06 -14.18 -24.15
C ALA A 37 17.73 -15.22 -23.26
N PHE A 38 18.50 -16.12 -23.85
CA PHE A 38 19.19 -17.20 -23.14
C PHE A 38 20.66 -17.28 -23.52
N VAL A 39 21.47 -17.69 -22.56
CA VAL A 39 22.88 -18.00 -22.79
C VAL A 39 23.00 -19.44 -23.29
N ASN A 40 23.57 -19.65 -24.47
CA ASN A 40 23.62 -20.93 -25.16
C ASN A 40 24.64 -21.90 -24.54
N GLU A 41 25.68 -21.38 -23.90
CA GLU A 41 26.78 -22.12 -23.30
C GLU A 41 27.34 -21.39 -22.08
N LYS A 42 28.32 -21.97 -21.37
CA LYS A 42 28.93 -21.31 -20.21
C LYS A 42 29.54 -19.95 -20.62
N LEU A 43 29.15 -18.89 -19.90
CA LEU A 43 29.60 -17.52 -20.13
C LEU A 43 29.95 -16.87 -18.80
N SER A 44 31.15 -16.29 -18.70
CA SER A 44 31.58 -15.49 -17.56
C SER A 44 31.94 -14.09 -18.08
N PRO A 45 30.97 -13.17 -18.18
CA PRO A 45 31.20 -11.87 -18.77
C PRO A 45 32.14 -11.05 -17.88
N LYS A 46 33.03 -10.27 -18.49
CA LYS A 46 33.76 -9.24 -17.73
C LYS A 46 32.79 -8.13 -17.31
N PRO A 47 33.04 -7.40 -16.20
CA PRO A 47 32.16 -6.32 -15.75
C PRO A 47 31.83 -5.29 -16.83
N ASP A 48 32.80 -4.91 -17.67
CA ASP A 48 32.60 -3.94 -18.75
C ASP A 48 32.34 -4.59 -20.12
N GLN A 49 32.09 -5.91 -20.16
CA GLN A 49 31.77 -6.60 -21.41
C GLN A 49 30.33 -6.33 -21.81
N ALA A 50 30.14 -5.50 -22.84
CA ALA A 50 28.85 -5.32 -23.49
C ALA A 50 28.43 -6.63 -24.18
N LEU A 51 27.34 -7.21 -23.70
CA LEU A 51 26.72 -8.41 -24.28
C LEU A 51 25.81 -8.08 -25.45
N ILE A 52 25.20 -6.89 -25.43
CA ILE A 52 24.42 -6.34 -26.53
C ILE A 52 24.83 -4.88 -26.70
N ARG A 53 25.07 -4.43 -27.94
CA ARG A 53 25.29 -3.02 -28.30
C ARG A 53 24.29 -2.63 -29.37
N VAL A 54 23.67 -1.46 -29.23
CA VAL A 54 22.69 -0.96 -30.20
C VAL A 54 23.02 0.49 -30.52
N PRO A 55 23.26 0.83 -31.80
CA PRO A 55 23.46 2.21 -32.22
C PRO A 55 22.30 3.13 -31.81
N GLU A 56 22.61 4.36 -31.42
CA GLU A 56 21.60 5.36 -31.03
C GLU A 56 20.53 5.60 -32.11
N THR A 57 20.88 5.39 -33.39
CA THR A 57 19.97 5.51 -34.54
C THR A 57 18.80 4.52 -34.52
N LEU A 58 18.91 3.44 -33.74
CA LEU A 58 17.83 2.46 -33.57
C LEU A 58 16.91 2.76 -32.38
N LEU A 59 17.23 3.74 -31.54
CA LEU A 59 16.41 4.11 -30.39
C LEU A 59 15.18 4.90 -30.84
N ILE A 60 14.04 4.68 -30.17
CA ILE A 60 12.85 5.52 -30.33
C ILE A 60 12.85 6.55 -29.22
N THR A 61 13.15 7.80 -29.58
CA THR A 61 13.35 8.90 -28.63
C THR A 61 12.32 10.01 -28.79
N SER A 62 12.19 10.86 -27.78
CA SER A 62 11.37 12.07 -27.86
C SER A 62 11.80 13.03 -28.97
N GLN A 63 13.07 13.03 -29.38
CA GLN A 63 13.55 13.86 -30.48
C GLN A 63 12.98 13.43 -31.83
N GLN A 64 12.85 12.12 -32.05
CA GLN A 64 12.14 11.59 -33.22
C GLN A 64 10.66 11.92 -33.15
N ALA A 65 10.05 11.77 -31.98
CA ALA A 65 8.64 12.11 -31.76
C ALA A 65 8.35 13.60 -31.99
N LEU A 66 9.24 14.50 -31.57
CA LEU A 66 9.12 15.95 -31.80
C LEU A 66 9.34 16.34 -33.27
N SER A 67 10.14 15.58 -34.03
CA SER A 67 10.24 15.80 -35.47
C SER A 67 8.91 15.52 -36.17
N GLU A 68 8.15 14.53 -35.70
CA GLU A 68 6.81 14.20 -36.21
C GLU A 68 5.73 15.16 -35.67
N PHE A 69 5.86 15.61 -34.42
CA PHE A 69 4.90 16.47 -33.72
C PHE A 69 5.56 17.76 -33.25
N SER A 70 6.05 18.56 -34.20
CA SER A 70 6.83 19.79 -33.90
C SER A 70 6.09 20.80 -33.03
N GLN A 71 4.75 20.82 -33.03
CA GLN A 71 3.96 21.70 -32.16
C GLN A 71 4.16 21.41 -30.65
N ALA A 72 4.51 20.17 -30.28
CA ALA A 72 4.77 19.80 -28.88
C ALA A 72 6.15 20.24 -28.36
N ALA A 73 7.01 20.84 -29.19
CA ALA A 73 8.36 21.26 -28.77
C ALA A 73 8.35 22.24 -27.58
N ASN A 74 7.27 23.01 -27.41
CA ASN A 74 7.10 23.95 -26.30
C ASN A 74 6.57 23.30 -25.01
N GLU A 75 6.07 22.06 -25.08
CA GLU A 75 5.40 21.35 -23.98
C GLU A 75 6.34 20.36 -23.29
N ARG A 76 7.38 20.86 -22.60
CA ARG A 76 8.43 20.02 -21.98
C ARG A 76 7.89 18.99 -20.98
N SER A 77 6.74 19.24 -20.35
CA SER A 77 6.09 18.30 -19.43
C SER A 77 5.45 17.10 -20.12
N LEU A 78 5.29 17.12 -21.45
CA LEU A 78 4.59 16.10 -22.23
C LEU A 78 5.52 15.24 -23.09
N LEU A 79 6.84 15.33 -22.92
CA LEU A 79 7.79 14.62 -23.81
C LEU A 79 7.58 13.11 -23.86
N ASN A 80 7.27 12.46 -22.73
CA ASN A 80 6.91 11.04 -22.73
C ASN A 80 5.59 10.79 -23.45
N SER A 81 4.58 11.61 -23.20
CA SER A 81 3.25 11.54 -23.81
C SER A 81 3.35 11.65 -25.34
N VAL A 82 4.18 12.58 -25.83
CA VAL A 82 4.47 12.77 -27.25
C VAL A 82 5.19 11.54 -27.82
N THR A 83 6.15 10.96 -27.09
CA THR A 83 6.85 9.74 -27.51
C THR A 83 5.92 8.53 -27.56
N GLN A 84 4.99 8.41 -26.60
CA GLN A 84 3.95 7.39 -26.57
C GLN A 84 2.98 7.56 -27.75
N LEU A 85 2.56 8.79 -28.05
CA LEU A 85 1.72 9.06 -29.22
C LEU A 85 2.45 8.74 -30.54
N TYR A 86 3.75 9.04 -30.61
CA TYR A 86 4.58 8.69 -31.76
C TYR A 86 4.67 7.18 -31.96
N LEU A 87 4.86 6.41 -30.87
CA LEU A 87 4.81 4.96 -30.91
C LEU A 87 3.44 4.44 -31.39
N SER A 88 2.35 5.06 -30.93
CA SER A 88 1.00 4.75 -31.41
C SER A 88 0.88 4.96 -32.92
N LYS A 89 1.39 6.11 -33.42
CA LYS A 89 1.39 6.44 -34.85
C LYS A 89 2.28 5.53 -35.67
N LEU A 90 3.42 5.10 -35.15
CA LEU A 90 4.27 4.09 -35.78
C LEU A 90 3.56 2.74 -35.88
N LYS A 91 2.85 2.29 -34.83
CA LYS A 91 2.20 0.97 -34.79
C LYS A 91 0.91 0.93 -35.62
N PHE A 92 0.03 1.92 -35.47
CA PHE A 92 -1.34 1.91 -35.99
C PHE A 92 -1.59 2.94 -37.10
N GLY A 93 -0.62 3.81 -37.41
CA GLY A 93 -0.74 4.78 -38.48
C GLY A 93 -0.64 4.15 -39.88
N THR A 94 -0.81 4.96 -40.92
CA THR A 94 -0.64 4.51 -42.31
C THR A 94 0.83 4.19 -42.62
N ASP A 95 1.10 3.48 -43.71
CA ASP A 95 2.49 3.17 -44.12
C ASP A 95 3.28 4.40 -44.60
N ALA A 96 2.61 5.54 -44.77
CA ALA A 96 3.25 6.82 -45.09
C ALA A 96 3.92 7.49 -43.87
N VAL A 97 3.73 6.96 -42.65
CA VAL A 97 4.34 7.52 -41.43
C VAL A 97 5.86 7.39 -41.49
N HIS A 98 6.56 8.49 -41.20
CA HIS A 98 8.02 8.54 -41.24
C HIS A 98 8.65 7.52 -40.28
N LEU A 99 9.65 6.78 -40.77
CA LEU A 99 10.35 5.67 -40.08
C LEU A 99 9.50 4.44 -39.72
N LYS A 100 8.20 4.39 -40.05
CA LYS A 100 7.39 3.19 -39.78
C LYS A 100 7.94 1.95 -40.48
N SER A 101 8.25 2.05 -41.78
CA SER A 101 8.84 0.94 -42.54
C SER A 101 10.23 0.55 -42.00
N PHE A 102 10.99 1.52 -41.48
CA PHE A 102 12.29 1.27 -40.87
C PHE A 102 12.15 0.47 -39.58
N TYR A 103 11.24 0.86 -38.68
CA TYR A 103 11.02 0.16 -37.41
C TYR A 103 10.10 -1.05 -37.50
N LYS A 104 9.52 -1.35 -38.66
CA LYS A 104 8.55 -2.43 -38.83
C LYS A 104 8.99 -3.77 -38.20
N PRO A 105 10.24 -4.26 -38.39
CA PRO A 105 10.67 -5.51 -37.76
C PRO A 105 10.60 -5.48 -36.23
N TYR A 106 10.93 -4.34 -35.60
CA TYR A 106 10.80 -4.15 -34.16
C TYR A 106 9.33 -4.00 -33.73
N LEU A 107 8.52 -3.24 -34.47
CA LEU A 107 7.10 -3.06 -34.17
C LEU A 107 6.32 -4.38 -34.26
N ASP A 108 6.71 -5.29 -35.15
CA ASP A 108 6.07 -6.59 -35.35
C ASP A 108 6.34 -7.55 -34.16
N VAL A 109 7.46 -7.39 -33.44
CA VAL A 109 7.74 -8.18 -32.21
C VAL A 109 7.13 -7.59 -30.94
N LEU A 110 6.61 -6.37 -30.97
CA LEU A 110 5.88 -5.80 -29.84
C LEU A 110 4.52 -6.49 -29.68
N PRO A 111 4.15 -6.94 -28.48
CA PRO A 111 2.90 -7.65 -28.26
C PRO A 111 1.69 -6.73 -28.49
N LEU A 112 0.77 -7.15 -29.35
CA LEU A 112 -0.48 -6.42 -29.57
C LEU A 112 -1.43 -6.57 -28.38
N HIS A 113 -1.62 -7.80 -27.89
CA HIS A 113 -2.39 -8.07 -26.69
C HIS A 113 -1.50 -8.07 -25.47
N LEU A 114 -1.81 -7.19 -24.53
CA LEU A 114 -0.98 -6.87 -23.39
C LEU A 114 -1.47 -7.58 -22.12
N PRO A 115 -0.58 -8.17 -21.30
CA PRO A 115 -0.97 -8.89 -20.08
C PRO A 115 -1.39 -7.97 -18.93
N GLN A 116 -1.07 -6.67 -19.01
CA GLN A 116 -1.37 -5.67 -17.98
C GLN A 116 -2.88 -5.60 -17.70
N PRO A 117 -3.27 -5.32 -16.44
CA PRO A 117 -4.66 -5.33 -16.02
C PRO A 117 -5.54 -4.27 -16.69
N TYR A 118 -4.95 -3.26 -17.32
CA TYR A 118 -5.67 -2.25 -18.11
C TYR A 118 -6.45 -2.84 -19.30
N PHE A 119 -6.03 -4.02 -19.80
CA PHE A 119 -6.69 -4.73 -20.90
C PHE A 119 -7.46 -5.97 -20.44
N TRP A 120 -7.68 -6.13 -19.12
CA TRP A 120 -8.50 -7.22 -18.61
C TRP A 120 -9.98 -6.96 -18.89
N SER A 121 -10.78 -8.03 -18.89
CA SER A 121 -12.22 -7.87 -19.05
C SER A 121 -12.81 -7.18 -17.82
N THR A 122 -13.95 -6.50 -17.99
CA THR A 122 -14.66 -5.88 -16.86
C THR A 122 -14.89 -6.87 -15.71
N ASP A 123 -15.33 -8.10 -15.97
CA ASP A 123 -15.53 -9.12 -14.92
C ASP A 123 -14.23 -9.53 -14.20
N GLU A 124 -13.11 -9.59 -14.91
CA GLU A 124 -11.80 -9.86 -14.31
C GLU A 124 -11.38 -8.71 -13.38
N VAL A 125 -11.53 -7.46 -13.82
CA VAL A 125 -11.20 -6.28 -13.02
C VAL A 125 -12.11 -6.13 -11.81
N MET A 126 -13.39 -6.50 -11.90
CA MET A 126 -14.31 -6.46 -10.76
C MET A 126 -13.91 -7.38 -9.61
N ASN A 127 -13.10 -8.41 -9.86
CA ASN A 127 -12.53 -9.25 -8.81
C ASN A 127 -11.44 -8.52 -7.99
N LEU A 128 -10.95 -7.38 -8.46
CA LEU A 128 -10.04 -6.49 -7.74
C LEU A 128 -10.76 -5.33 -7.02
N HIS A 129 -12.09 -5.22 -7.13
CA HIS A 129 -12.83 -4.12 -6.51
C HIS A 129 -12.56 -4.02 -5.00
N GLY A 130 -12.25 -2.80 -4.53
CA GLY A 130 -11.89 -2.52 -3.14
C GLY A 130 -10.41 -2.75 -2.78
N THR A 131 -9.57 -3.10 -3.75
CA THR A 131 -8.12 -3.26 -3.58
C THR A 131 -7.34 -2.01 -4.00
N ASP A 132 -6.09 -1.88 -3.54
CA ASP A 132 -5.21 -0.76 -3.95
C ASP A 132 -4.89 -0.78 -5.45
N VAL A 133 -4.75 -1.97 -6.06
CA VAL A 133 -4.53 -2.12 -7.51
C VAL A 133 -5.70 -1.53 -8.29
N TYR A 134 -6.94 -1.83 -7.90
CA TYR A 134 -8.14 -1.29 -8.55
C TYR A 134 -8.17 0.24 -8.49
N LEU A 135 -7.89 0.82 -7.33
CA LEU A 135 -7.83 2.28 -7.17
C LEU A 135 -6.70 2.89 -8.02
N THR A 136 -5.52 2.28 -7.99
CA THR A 136 -4.35 2.73 -8.77
C THR A 136 -4.64 2.69 -10.26
N MET A 137 -5.32 1.64 -10.75
CA MET A 137 -5.74 1.54 -12.16
C MET A 137 -6.69 2.65 -12.55
N ARG A 138 -7.75 2.88 -11.75
CA ARG A 138 -8.73 3.95 -11.98
C ARG A 138 -8.04 5.31 -12.06
N ASP A 139 -7.20 5.62 -11.10
CA ASP A 139 -6.53 6.92 -11.00
C ASP A 139 -5.53 7.10 -12.15
N THR A 140 -4.82 6.04 -12.54
CA THR A 140 -3.91 6.04 -13.69
C THR A 140 -4.67 6.31 -14.99
N LEU A 141 -5.79 5.64 -15.24
CA LEU A 141 -6.55 5.82 -16.48
C LEU A 141 -7.20 7.20 -16.58
N ASN A 142 -7.71 7.75 -15.46
CA ASN A 142 -8.20 9.12 -15.41
C ASN A 142 -7.09 10.14 -15.71
N LYS A 143 -5.90 9.95 -15.12
CA LYS A 143 -4.73 10.77 -15.42
C LYS A 143 -4.35 10.67 -16.90
N LEU A 144 -4.33 9.45 -17.45
CA LEU A 144 -3.91 9.19 -18.81
C LEU A 144 -4.87 9.80 -19.84
N VAL A 145 -6.18 9.72 -19.64
CA VAL A 145 -7.14 10.40 -20.54
C VAL A 145 -7.01 11.91 -20.46
N LYS A 146 -6.81 12.47 -19.26
CA LYS A 146 -6.57 13.91 -19.12
C LYS A 146 -5.33 14.34 -19.90
N GLU A 147 -4.24 13.61 -19.75
CA GLU A 147 -2.99 13.84 -20.49
C GLU A 147 -3.18 13.73 -22.00
N TRP A 148 -3.82 12.65 -22.46
CA TRP A 148 -4.13 12.41 -23.86
C TRP A 148 -4.95 13.55 -24.49
N ARG A 149 -6.01 14.01 -23.81
CA ARG A 149 -6.85 15.13 -24.27
C ARG A 149 -6.07 16.44 -24.35
N MET A 150 -5.25 16.75 -23.34
CA MET A 150 -4.41 17.96 -23.33
C MET A 150 -3.39 17.92 -24.47
N LEU A 151 -2.76 16.77 -24.70
CA LEU A 151 -1.80 16.56 -25.79
C LEU A 151 -2.45 16.77 -27.15
N PHE A 152 -3.63 16.20 -27.37
CA PHE A 152 -4.36 16.32 -28.64
C PHE A 152 -4.81 17.75 -28.92
N GLN A 153 -5.25 18.47 -27.88
CA GLN A 153 -5.54 19.89 -27.97
C GLN A 153 -4.30 20.70 -28.35
N ALA A 154 -3.15 20.46 -27.70
CA ALA A 154 -1.90 21.15 -27.99
C ALA A 154 -1.40 20.88 -29.42
N LEU A 155 -1.59 19.66 -29.92
CA LEU A 155 -1.19 19.24 -31.26
C LEU A 155 -2.22 19.55 -32.35
N SER A 156 -3.41 20.06 -31.99
CA SER A 156 -4.53 20.25 -32.91
C SER A 156 -4.92 18.98 -33.67
N ILE A 157 -4.93 17.84 -32.97
CA ILE A 157 -5.28 16.52 -33.52
C ILE A 157 -6.72 16.18 -33.11
N GLU A 158 -7.52 15.72 -34.06
CA GLU A 158 -8.84 15.18 -33.76
C GLU A 158 -8.73 13.78 -33.14
N HIS A 159 -9.54 13.51 -32.12
CA HIS A 159 -9.67 12.19 -31.55
C HIS A 159 -10.40 11.24 -32.51
N SER A 160 -10.10 9.94 -32.42
CA SER A 160 -10.77 8.93 -33.24
C SER A 160 -12.29 8.94 -33.04
N SER A 161 -13.02 8.61 -34.12
CA SER A 161 -14.49 8.55 -34.09
C SER A 161 -15.03 7.51 -33.10
N GLN A 162 -14.25 6.47 -32.80
CA GLN A 162 -14.62 5.41 -31.85
C GLN A 162 -14.66 5.88 -30.39
N ASP A 163 -14.00 7.00 -30.08
CA ASP A 163 -13.89 7.52 -28.71
C ASP A 163 -14.96 8.59 -28.39
N LYS A 164 -15.81 8.97 -29.36
CA LYS A 164 -16.79 10.07 -29.18
C LYS A 164 -17.70 9.88 -27.96
N GLN A 165 -18.26 8.68 -27.79
CA GLN A 165 -19.12 8.37 -26.64
C GLN A 165 -18.33 8.26 -25.33
N PHE A 166 -17.08 7.81 -25.39
CA PHE A 166 -16.21 7.74 -24.22
C PHE A 166 -15.81 9.14 -23.74
N LEU A 167 -15.50 10.04 -24.67
CA LEU A 167 -15.13 11.42 -24.39
C LEU A 167 -16.28 12.24 -23.78
N SER A 168 -17.55 11.92 -24.04
CA SER A 168 -18.68 12.63 -23.43
C SER A 168 -18.74 12.46 -21.90
N LEU A 169 -18.17 11.36 -21.36
CA LEU A 169 -18.04 11.13 -19.92
C LEU A 169 -17.21 12.23 -19.21
N PHE A 170 -16.38 12.95 -19.97
CA PHE A 170 -15.49 13.99 -19.46
C PHE A 170 -15.92 15.41 -19.87
N GLN A 171 -17.06 15.56 -20.55
CA GLN A 171 -17.63 16.87 -20.93
C GLN A 171 -18.67 17.36 -19.91
N GLU A 172 -19.48 16.45 -19.37
CA GLU A 172 -20.55 16.77 -18.39
C GLU A 172 -20.03 16.88 -16.95
N ASN A 173 -18.81 16.40 -16.72
CA ASN A 173 -18.14 16.38 -15.44
C ASN A 173 -17.15 17.55 -15.36
N LYS A 174 -17.32 18.44 -14.36
CA LYS A 174 -16.29 19.43 -13.99
C LYS A 174 -14.93 18.71 -13.91
N ASP A 175 -13.82 19.34 -14.30
CA ASP A 175 -12.45 18.78 -14.39
C ASP A 175 -11.93 17.99 -13.16
N SER A 176 -12.71 17.93 -12.09
CA SER A 176 -12.50 17.20 -10.84
C SER A 176 -13.23 15.84 -10.74
N ALA A 177 -14.16 15.48 -11.63
CA ALA A 177 -14.90 14.23 -11.50
C ALA A 177 -14.06 13.02 -11.96
N VAL A 178 -14.02 11.99 -11.11
CA VAL A 178 -13.28 10.75 -11.37
C VAL A 178 -14.19 9.75 -12.06
N VAL A 179 -13.85 9.34 -13.28
CA VAL A 179 -14.60 8.32 -14.03
C VAL A 179 -14.33 6.94 -13.39
N PRO A 180 -15.38 6.13 -13.12
CA PRO A 180 -15.22 4.77 -12.57
C PRO A 180 -14.46 3.84 -13.50
N LEU A 181 -13.72 2.87 -12.93
CA LEU A 181 -12.87 1.96 -13.69
C LEU A 181 -13.67 1.09 -14.67
N GLU A 182 -14.90 0.74 -14.31
CA GLU A 182 -15.80 -0.08 -15.13
C GLU A 182 -16.14 0.58 -16.46
N GLN A 183 -16.26 1.91 -16.49
CA GLN A 183 -16.54 2.65 -17.72
C GLN A 183 -15.33 2.65 -18.66
N PHE A 184 -14.11 2.72 -18.11
CA PHE A 184 -12.90 2.51 -18.89
C PHE A 184 -12.82 1.09 -19.44
N CYS A 185 -13.03 0.07 -18.60
CA CYS A 185 -13.01 -1.33 -19.03
C CYS A 185 -14.03 -1.58 -20.14
N ALA A 186 -15.25 -1.08 -20.01
CA ALA A 186 -16.29 -1.21 -21.02
C ALA A 186 -15.87 -0.60 -22.37
N HIS A 187 -15.29 0.60 -22.37
CA HIS A 187 -14.78 1.23 -23.57
C HIS A 187 -13.60 0.46 -24.18
N ILE A 188 -12.58 0.13 -23.39
CA ILE A 188 -11.37 -0.57 -23.85
C ILE A 188 -11.72 -1.97 -24.39
N ASN A 189 -12.59 -2.71 -23.70
CA ASN A 189 -13.00 -4.05 -24.13
C ASN A 189 -13.96 -4.02 -25.34
N GLY A 190 -14.61 -2.89 -25.61
CA GLY A 190 -15.44 -2.69 -26.81
C GLY A 190 -14.65 -2.39 -28.08
N CYS A 191 -13.38 -2.00 -27.95
CA CYS A 191 -12.49 -1.73 -29.06
C CYS A 191 -11.66 -2.96 -29.46
N LYS A 192 -11.37 -3.11 -30.75
CA LYS A 192 -10.39 -4.07 -31.27
C LYS A 192 -9.11 -3.33 -31.63
N LEU A 193 -8.00 -3.76 -31.05
CA LEU A 193 -6.69 -3.11 -31.25
C LEU A 193 -6.21 -3.23 -32.71
N GLU A 194 -6.55 -4.32 -33.39
CA GLU A 194 -6.22 -4.58 -34.79
C GLU A 194 -6.81 -3.53 -35.74
N ASP A 195 -8.00 -3.04 -35.39
CA ASP A 195 -8.79 -2.10 -36.20
C ASP A 195 -8.68 -0.66 -35.67
N SER A 196 -7.90 -0.44 -34.62
CA SER A 196 -7.83 0.86 -33.93
C SER A 196 -7.00 1.88 -34.70
N GLU A 197 -7.51 3.10 -34.78
CA GLU A 197 -6.75 4.23 -35.30
C GLU A 197 -5.68 4.67 -34.29
N TRP A 198 -4.52 5.11 -34.77
CA TRP A 198 -3.40 5.56 -33.91
C TRP A 198 -3.74 6.71 -32.98
N ASN A 199 -4.74 7.51 -33.34
CA ASN A 199 -5.23 8.65 -32.59
C ASN A 199 -6.39 8.29 -31.65
N SER A 200 -6.62 6.99 -31.40
CA SER A 200 -7.60 6.52 -30.42
C SER A 200 -7.02 6.37 -29.01
N PHE A 201 -7.89 6.38 -28.00
CA PHE A 201 -7.46 6.19 -26.61
C PHE A 201 -6.87 4.79 -26.38
N VAL A 202 -7.44 3.75 -26.98
CA VAL A 202 -6.97 2.37 -26.81
C VAL A 202 -5.58 2.16 -27.43
N ALA A 203 -5.30 2.77 -28.58
CA ALA A 203 -3.97 2.78 -29.19
C ALA A 203 -2.95 3.57 -28.36
N TYR A 204 -3.36 4.71 -27.78
CA TYR A 204 -2.55 5.49 -26.85
C TYR A 204 -2.25 4.70 -25.55
N LEU A 205 -3.24 4.03 -24.98
CA LEU A 205 -3.09 3.17 -23.80
C LEU A 205 -2.16 1.98 -24.08
N TRP A 206 -2.24 1.36 -25.26
CA TRP A 206 -1.30 0.33 -25.68
C TRP A 206 0.13 0.88 -25.69
N SER A 207 0.32 2.06 -26.29
CA SER A 207 1.63 2.71 -26.38
C SER A 207 2.18 3.09 -25.00
N TYR A 208 1.32 3.59 -24.11
CA TYR A 208 1.65 3.85 -22.71
C TYR A 208 2.13 2.58 -21.99
N CYS A 209 1.43 1.46 -22.17
CA CYS A 209 1.80 0.19 -21.53
C CYS A 209 3.10 -0.40 -22.10
N ILE A 210 3.33 -0.31 -23.42
CA ILE A 210 4.61 -0.67 -24.03
C ILE A 210 5.73 0.20 -23.44
N PHE A 211 5.54 1.51 -23.41
CA PHE A 211 6.54 2.43 -22.89
C PHE A 211 6.85 2.18 -21.41
N ASN A 212 5.84 1.98 -20.56
CA ASN A 212 6.06 1.70 -19.14
C ASN A 212 6.71 0.33 -18.85
N SER A 213 6.59 -0.64 -19.76
CA SER A 213 7.23 -1.95 -19.62
C SER A 213 8.64 -2.02 -20.22
N ARG A 214 9.00 -1.08 -21.10
CA ARG A 214 10.18 -1.21 -21.98
C ARG A 214 11.08 0.02 -22.05
N ALA A 215 10.63 1.18 -21.57
CA ALA A 215 11.40 2.41 -21.69
C ALA A 215 12.57 2.47 -20.70
N PHE A 216 13.63 3.16 -21.14
CA PHE A 216 14.82 3.45 -20.37
C PHE A 216 14.91 4.97 -20.12
N PRO A 217 15.45 5.40 -18.96
CA PRO A 217 15.57 6.81 -18.66
C PRO A 217 16.64 7.47 -19.54
N ARG A 218 16.30 8.58 -20.20
CA ARG A 218 17.16 9.31 -21.15
C ARG A 218 18.51 9.73 -20.57
N VAL A 219 18.59 9.91 -19.25
CA VAL A 219 19.84 10.25 -18.55
C VAL A 219 20.99 9.28 -18.87
N ILE A 220 20.69 8.02 -19.23
CA ILE A 220 21.69 7.00 -19.62
C ILE A 220 22.46 7.41 -20.89
N LEU A 221 21.87 8.21 -21.79
CA LEU A 221 22.52 8.62 -23.03
C LEU A 221 23.69 9.61 -22.81
N GLY A 222 23.83 10.19 -21.60
CA GLY A 222 25.03 10.92 -21.18
C GLY A 222 25.37 12.20 -21.97
N ARG A 223 24.44 12.75 -22.77
CA ARG A 223 24.70 13.87 -23.69
C ARG A 223 24.87 15.22 -22.96
N ALA A 224 25.76 16.08 -23.47
CA ALA A 224 25.84 17.47 -23.05
C ALA A 224 24.49 18.19 -23.29
N GLY A 225 23.96 18.87 -22.27
CA GLY A 225 22.63 19.49 -22.33
C GLY A 225 21.46 18.56 -21.99
N THR A 226 21.68 17.29 -21.63
CA THR A 226 20.65 16.52 -20.93
C THR A 226 20.34 17.23 -19.62
N ASP A 227 19.09 17.62 -19.46
CA ASP A 227 18.60 18.13 -18.20
C ASP A 227 18.64 16.99 -17.17
N ARG A 228 19.72 16.92 -16.41
CA ARG A 228 19.90 15.95 -15.32
C ARG A 228 18.84 16.11 -14.23
N THR A 229 18.06 17.19 -14.25
CA THR A 229 16.93 17.40 -13.35
C THR A 229 15.63 16.76 -13.86
N ASN A 230 15.48 16.53 -15.17
CA ASN A 230 14.33 15.82 -15.74
C ASN A 230 14.63 14.32 -15.92
N LEU A 231 14.68 13.59 -14.81
CA LEU A 231 14.92 12.14 -14.78
C LEU A 231 13.77 11.31 -15.37
N ASN A 232 12.64 11.93 -15.67
CA ASN A 232 11.42 11.22 -16.08
C ASN A 232 11.34 10.98 -17.58
N GLU A 233 12.19 11.61 -18.40
CA GLU A 233 12.15 11.42 -19.85
C GLU A 233 12.65 10.03 -20.24
N GLY A 234 11.85 9.29 -21.02
CA GLY A 234 12.16 7.93 -21.46
C GLY A 234 12.41 7.78 -22.95
N PHE A 235 12.97 6.64 -23.35
CA PHE A 235 13.10 6.20 -24.74
C PHE A 235 12.97 4.67 -24.83
N LEU A 236 12.64 4.13 -26.00
CA LEU A 236 12.67 2.68 -26.23
C LEU A 236 14.04 2.25 -26.77
N TYR A 237 14.49 1.10 -26.29
CA TYR A 237 15.80 0.55 -26.55
C TYR A 237 15.64 -0.84 -27.21
N PRO A 238 15.37 -0.89 -28.54
CA PRO A 238 15.11 -2.15 -29.22
C PRO A 238 16.17 -3.22 -28.95
N ILE A 239 15.73 -4.48 -28.94
CA ILE A 239 16.51 -5.68 -28.61
C ILE A 239 16.75 -5.83 -27.09
N VAL A 240 17.27 -4.80 -26.43
CA VAL A 240 17.53 -4.86 -24.97
C VAL A 240 16.24 -4.80 -24.17
N ASP A 241 15.25 -4.07 -24.67
CA ASP A 241 13.91 -4.00 -24.08
C ASP A 241 13.07 -5.29 -24.23
N LEU A 242 13.59 -6.29 -24.97
CA LEU A 242 13.01 -7.64 -25.07
C LEU A 242 13.49 -8.55 -23.93
N LEU A 243 14.46 -8.12 -23.13
CA LEU A 243 14.93 -8.87 -21.97
C LEU A 243 13.91 -8.80 -20.83
N ASN A 244 13.61 -9.95 -20.23
CA ASN A 244 12.69 -10.02 -19.09
C ASN A 244 13.27 -9.32 -17.86
N HIS A 245 12.38 -8.72 -17.07
CA HIS A 245 12.75 -8.10 -15.81
C HIS A 245 12.96 -9.15 -14.70
N LYS A 246 14.01 -8.99 -13.91
CA LYS A 246 14.17 -9.70 -12.64
C LYS A 246 14.82 -8.81 -11.58
N ASN A 247 14.14 -8.71 -10.43
CA ASN A 247 14.68 -8.06 -9.24
C ASN A 247 16.03 -8.69 -8.84
N ASP A 248 16.89 -7.89 -8.21
CA ASP A 248 18.25 -8.25 -7.75
C ASP A 248 19.26 -8.71 -8.82
N VAL A 249 18.89 -8.79 -10.10
CA VAL A 249 19.87 -9.08 -11.16
C VAL A 249 20.70 -7.82 -11.42
N PRO A 250 22.03 -7.87 -11.28
CA PRO A 250 22.86 -6.69 -11.47
C PRO A 250 23.17 -6.50 -12.96
N VAL A 251 22.78 -5.34 -13.48
CA VAL A 251 23.00 -4.94 -14.88
C VAL A 251 23.49 -3.50 -14.94
N ARG A 252 24.14 -3.14 -16.04
CA ARG A 252 24.57 -1.77 -16.33
C ARG A 252 24.23 -1.44 -17.78
N TRP A 253 23.79 -0.21 -17.99
CA TRP A 253 23.61 0.36 -19.31
C TRP A 253 24.48 1.62 -19.44
N GLU A 254 25.15 1.76 -20.57
CA GLU A 254 26.04 2.89 -20.79
C GLU A 254 26.19 3.18 -22.28
N MET A 255 26.22 4.47 -22.63
CA MET A 255 26.56 4.90 -23.99
C MET A 255 28.08 4.87 -24.16
N ASN A 256 28.58 4.15 -25.16
CA ASN A 256 30.01 4.12 -25.47
C ASN A 256 30.45 5.31 -26.35
N GLU A 257 31.75 5.43 -26.60
CA GLU A 257 32.33 6.50 -27.43
C GLU A 257 31.89 6.46 -28.89
N GLN A 258 31.39 5.31 -29.36
CA GLN A 258 30.89 5.11 -30.73
C GLN A 258 29.39 5.44 -30.86
N ASN A 259 28.76 6.00 -29.82
CA ASN A 259 27.32 6.27 -29.76
C ASN A 259 26.45 5.00 -29.87
N GLU A 260 26.94 3.89 -29.32
CA GLU A 260 26.18 2.67 -29.13
C GLU A 260 25.83 2.52 -27.65
N LEU A 261 24.54 2.28 -27.39
CA LEU A 261 24.08 1.95 -26.06
C LEU A 261 24.43 0.49 -25.77
N CYS A 262 25.12 0.25 -24.67
CA CYS A 262 25.66 -1.04 -24.27
C CYS A 262 24.87 -1.63 -23.09
N PHE A 263 24.40 -2.87 -23.22
CA PHE A 263 23.88 -3.66 -22.11
C PHE A 263 24.98 -4.60 -21.58
N MET A 264 25.26 -4.50 -20.28
CA MET A 264 26.25 -5.31 -19.58
C MET A 264 25.59 -6.04 -18.42
N SER A 265 25.79 -7.36 -18.35
CA SER A 265 25.42 -8.13 -17.16
C SER A 265 26.58 -8.17 -16.19
N GLN A 266 26.31 -7.91 -14.91
CA GLN A 266 27.29 -8.05 -13.83
C GLN A 266 27.21 -9.43 -13.14
N THR A 267 26.45 -10.36 -13.72
CA THR A 267 26.40 -11.75 -13.27
C THR A 267 27.75 -12.42 -13.53
N THR A 268 28.33 -13.06 -12.51
CA THR A 268 29.70 -13.60 -12.58
C THR A 268 29.82 -14.80 -13.52
N THR A 269 28.81 -15.65 -13.60
CA THR A 269 28.80 -16.83 -14.48
C THR A 269 27.37 -17.24 -14.81
N PHE A 270 27.16 -17.55 -16.07
CA PHE A 270 25.97 -18.19 -16.61
C PHE A 270 26.30 -19.63 -16.97
N SER A 271 25.37 -20.52 -16.65
CA SER A 271 25.29 -21.87 -17.19
C SER A 271 24.62 -21.85 -18.56
N ALA A 272 24.81 -22.92 -19.34
CA ALA A 272 24.05 -23.10 -20.56
C ALA A 272 22.55 -23.14 -20.24
N GLN A 273 21.75 -22.47 -21.06
CA GLN A 273 20.31 -22.27 -20.91
C GLN A 273 19.87 -21.33 -19.77
N ASP A 274 20.79 -20.66 -19.08
CA ASP A 274 20.40 -19.59 -18.17
C ASP A 274 19.78 -18.43 -18.96
N GLU A 275 18.71 -17.87 -18.43
CA GLU A 275 18.06 -16.70 -19.01
C GLU A 275 18.84 -15.42 -18.69
N LEU A 276 19.01 -14.57 -19.70
CA LEU A 276 19.62 -13.26 -19.57
C LEU A 276 18.55 -12.23 -19.21
N PHE A 277 18.49 -11.87 -17.92
CA PHE A 277 17.53 -10.89 -17.41
C PHE A 277 18.08 -9.47 -17.48
N ASN A 278 17.15 -8.52 -17.60
CA ASN A 278 17.37 -7.11 -17.30
C ASN A 278 16.81 -6.75 -15.91
N ASN A 279 17.21 -5.60 -15.36
CA ASN A 279 16.69 -5.10 -14.09
C ASN A 279 16.43 -3.59 -14.15
N TYR A 280 15.18 -3.22 -14.42
CA TYR A 280 14.67 -1.84 -14.41
C TYR A 280 14.55 -1.19 -13.01
N GLY A 281 15.12 -1.82 -11.98
CA GLY A 281 15.06 -1.42 -10.58
C GLY A 281 14.24 -2.39 -9.74
N ASN A 282 14.57 -2.47 -8.45
CA ASN A 282 13.89 -3.38 -7.53
C ASN A 282 12.47 -2.87 -7.21
N ILE A 283 11.44 -3.54 -7.74
CA ILE A 283 10.04 -3.11 -7.68
C ILE A 283 9.11 -4.13 -7.00
N SER A 284 8.01 -3.65 -6.44
CA SER A 284 6.98 -4.50 -5.80
C SER A 284 6.15 -5.27 -6.82
N ASN A 285 5.46 -6.32 -6.38
CA ASN A 285 4.60 -7.10 -7.27
C ASN A 285 3.42 -6.29 -7.83
N GLU A 286 2.94 -5.30 -7.08
CA GLU A 286 1.94 -4.37 -7.59
C GLU A 286 2.43 -3.63 -8.86
N LYS A 287 3.67 -3.13 -8.83
CA LYS A 287 4.30 -2.50 -10.00
C LYS A 287 4.59 -3.52 -11.10
N CYS A 288 5.04 -4.73 -10.77
CA CYS A 288 5.20 -5.82 -11.75
C CYS A 288 3.88 -6.11 -12.48
N LEU A 289 2.77 -6.20 -11.74
CA LEU A 289 1.47 -6.47 -12.32
C LEU A 289 0.98 -5.33 -13.22
N LEU A 290 1.04 -4.09 -12.72
CA LEU A 290 0.54 -2.91 -13.45
C LEU A 290 1.37 -2.60 -14.70
N ASN A 291 2.70 -2.70 -14.61
CA ASN A 291 3.59 -2.31 -15.70
C ASN A 291 3.91 -3.46 -16.64
N TYR A 292 4.06 -4.69 -16.14
CA TYR A 292 4.56 -5.85 -16.91
C TYR A 292 3.56 -7.00 -17.02
N GLY A 293 2.49 -7.02 -16.21
CA GLY A 293 1.45 -8.04 -16.27
C GLY A 293 1.80 -9.39 -15.61
N PHE A 294 2.77 -9.43 -14.70
CA PHE A 294 3.14 -10.66 -13.97
C PHE A 294 3.19 -10.46 -12.45
N TRP A 295 3.25 -11.58 -11.72
CA TRP A 295 3.34 -11.62 -10.25
C TRP A 295 4.38 -12.65 -9.81
N ASP A 296 5.26 -12.28 -8.87
CA ASP A 296 6.28 -13.18 -8.31
C ASP A 296 6.13 -13.30 -6.78
N SER A 297 5.61 -14.42 -6.30
CA SER A 297 5.45 -14.67 -4.86
C SER A 297 6.75 -14.83 -4.08
N SER A 298 7.90 -14.91 -4.76
CA SER A 298 9.23 -14.88 -4.15
C SER A 298 9.82 -13.47 -4.02
N ASN A 299 9.13 -12.45 -4.56
CA ASN A 299 9.60 -11.07 -4.56
C ASN A 299 9.73 -10.50 -3.14
N LYS A 300 10.96 -10.29 -2.69
CA LYS A 300 11.28 -9.72 -1.36
C LYS A 300 11.01 -8.22 -1.23
N PHE A 301 10.78 -7.52 -2.35
CA PHE A 301 10.47 -6.09 -2.39
C PHE A 301 8.96 -5.81 -2.32
N ASP A 302 8.14 -6.86 -2.25
CA ASP A 302 6.70 -6.72 -2.19
C ASP A 302 6.22 -6.19 -0.84
N PHE A 303 5.08 -5.50 -0.86
CA PHE A 303 4.49 -4.89 0.33
C PHE A 303 2.97 -4.78 0.20
N SER A 304 2.28 -4.74 1.35
CA SER A 304 0.86 -4.37 1.43
C SER A 304 0.75 -2.94 1.94
N ARG A 305 -0.13 -2.14 1.34
CA ARG A 305 -0.35 -0.76 1.77
C ARG A 305 -1.26 -0.73 2.99
N LEU A 306 -1.06 0.24 3.87
CA LEU A 306 -2.02 0.65 4.88
C LEU A 306 -2.21 2.15 4.77
N THR A 307 -3.36 2.57 4.24
CA THR A 307 -3.72 3.97 4.08
C THR A 307 -4.65 4.40 5.21
N LEU A 308 -4.28 5.48 5.90
CA LEU A 308 -5.03 6.06 7.00
C LEU A 308 -5.48 7.47 6.60
N LYS A 309 -6.73 7.79 6.91
CA LYS A 309 -7.29 9.13 6.77
C LYS A 309 -7.52 9.68 8.17
N LEU A 310 -6.85 10.76 8.52
CA LEU A 310 -6.85 11.33 9.86
C LEU A 310 -7.15 12.84 9.78
N PRO A 311 -7.80 13.44 10.78
CA PRO A 311 -7.94 14.89 10.85
C PRO A 311 -6.57 15.59 10.85
N SER A 312 -6.39 16.65 10.05
CA SER A 312 -5.07 17.30 9.91
C SER A 312 -4.58 17.97 11.19
N THR A 313 -5.50 18.42 12.05
CA THR A 313 -5.21 18.93 13.40
C THR A 313 -4.59 17.88 14.32
N LEU A 314 -4.93 16.60 14.12
CA LEU A 314 -4.39 15.50 14.91
C LEU A 314 -2.97 15.17 14.49
N VAL A 315 -2.68 15.19 13.18
CA VAL A 315 -1.37 14.84 12.62
C VAL A 315 -0.33 15.92 12.94
N SER A 316 -0.69 17.20 12.83
CA SER A 316 0.20 18.34 13.12
C SER A 316 0.67 18.41 14.58
N GLY A 317 -0.09 17.83 15.52
CA GLY A 317 0.29 17.75 16.93
C GLY A 317 1.22 16.59 17.31
N LEU A 318 1.60 15.74 16.34
CA LEU A 318 2.44 14.57 16.59
C LEU A 318 3.92 14.92 16.47
N PRO A 319 4.80 14.38 17.32
CA PRO A 319 6.25 14.58 17.23
C PRO A 319 6.88 13.66 16.16
N VAL A 320 6.22 13.50 15.02
CA VAL A 320 6.63 12.64 13.90
C VAL A 320 6.52 13.42 12.61
N ASP A 321 7.63 13.53 11.88
CA ASP A 321 7.67 14.21 10.58
C ASP A 321 7.34 13.21 9.47
N PHE A 322 6.05 13.09 9.14
CA PHE A 322 5.56 12.14 8.12
C PHE A 322 6.03 12.46 6.69
N ASN A 323 6.50 13.69 6.45
CA ASN A 323 7.11 14.07 5.17
C ASN A 323 8.51 13.45 5.07
N LYS A 324 9.34 13.60 6.12
CA LYS A 324 10.68 12.98 6.15
C LYS A 324 10.62 11.46 6.17
N SER A 325 9.60 10.87 6.78
CA SER A 325 9.43 9.41 6.77
C SER A 325 8.85 8.87 5.45
N GLY A 326 8.43 9.75 4.52
CA GLY A 326 7.87 9.37 3.22
C GLY A 326 6.48 8.73 3.30
N ASN A 327 5.73 8.96 4.39
CA ASN A 327 4.39 8.41 4.59
C ASN A 327 3.27 9.39 4.23
N PHE A 328 3.58 10.69 4.14
CA PHE A 328 2.60 11.70 3.75
C PHE A 328 2.20 11.55 2.28
N VAL A 329 0.89 11.57 2.01
CA VAL A 329 0.34 11.51 0.64
C VAL A 329 -0.23 12.87 0.26
N THR A 330 -1.26 13.33 0.97
CA THR A 330 -1.95 14.61 0.72
C THR A 330 -2.60 15.14 1.99
N ASP A 331 -2.84 16.45 2.04
CA ASP A 331 -3.64 17.14 3.06
C ASP A 331 -4.51 18.19 2.36
N ASP A 332 -5.81 18.17 2.61
CA ASP A 332 -6.78 19.14 2.05
C ASP A 332 -7.14 20.26 3.04
N GLY A 333 -6.48 20.31 4.20
CA GLY A 333 -6.72 21.24 5.29
C GLY A 333 -7.65 20.68 6.38
N GLU A 334 -8.47 19.68 6.07
CA GLU A 334 -9.34 18.99 7.04
C GLU A 334 -8.82 17.58 7.34
N THR A 335 -8.40 16.86 6.30
CA THR A 335 -7.96 15.47 6.34
C THR A 335 -6.57 15.31 5.76
N THR A 336 -5.69 14.71 6.56
CA THR A 336 -4.40 14.20 6.12
C THR A 336 -4.51 12.72 5.76
N ILE A 337 -3.95 12.36 4.60
CA ILE A 337 -3.82 10.97 4.14
C ILE A 337 -2.37 10.52 4.37
N LEU A 338 -2.21 9.49 5.19
CA LEU A 338 -0.92 8.82 5.43
C LEU A 338 -0.95 7.41 4.83
N GLN A 339 0.17 6.98 4.26
CA GLN A 339 0.32 5.66 3.68
C GLN A 339 1.57 4.96 4.22
N PHE A 340 1.39 3.73 4.69
CA PHE A 340 2.45 2.89 5.22
C PHE A 340 2.61 1.63 4.37
N SER A 341 3.85 1.20 4.17
CA SER A 341 4.17 -0.06 3.47
C SER A 341 4.52 -1.14 4.48
N LEU A 342 3.70 -2.17 4.57
CA LEU A 342 3.91 -3.34 5.41
C LEU A 342 4.65 -4.41 4.61
N LYS A 343 5.78 -4.91 5.12
CA LYS A 343 6.64 -5.88 4.43
C LYS A 343 6.80 -7.14 5.27
N ILE A 344 7.14 -8.27 4.65
CA ILE A 344 7.47 -9.49 5.43
C ILE A 344 8.77 -9.28 6.23
N SER A 345 9.77 -8.61 5.66
CA SER A 345 11.04 -8.33 6.32
C SER A 345 10.91 -7.32 7.46
N GLU A 346 9.93 -6.42 7.36
CA GLU A 346 9.63 -5.38 8.35
C GLU A 346 8.09 -5.31 8.53
N PRO A 347 7.49 -6.24 9.30
CA PRO A 347 6.03 -6.33 9.41
C PRO A 347 5.40 -5.16 10.14
N LEU A 348 6.17 -4.43 10.95
CA LEU A 348 5.68 -3.30 11.73
C LEU A 348 6.65 -2.12 11.62
N PRO A 349 6.37 -1.14 10.75
CA PRO A 349 7.15 0.08 10.66
C PRO A 349 7.15 0.84 12.00
N PRO A 350 8.31 1.31 12.52
CA PRO A 350 8.39 2.04 13.79
C PRO A 350 7.49 3.28 13.84
N VAL A 351 7.46 4.04 12.74
CA VAL A 351 6.64 5.25 12.59
C VAL A 351 5.14 4.95 12.72
N LEU A 352 4.69 3.79 12.23
CA LEU A 352 3.29 3.36 12.34
C LEU A 352 2.92 3.02 13.79
N LEU A 353 3.81 2.33 14.51
CA LEU A 353 3.61 2.05 15.94
C LEU A 353 3.56 3.35 16.74
N ALA A 354 4.48 4.27 16.46
CA ALA A 354 4.55 5.57 17.12
C ALA A 354 3.25 6.36 16.92
N LEU A 355 2.74 6.44 15.69
CA LEU A 355 1.47 7.07 15.38
C LEU A 355 0.36 6.53 16.30
N PHE A 356 0.15 5.22 16.34
CA PHE A 356 -0.92 4.64 17.16
C PHE A 356 -0.70 4.79 18.67
N ALA A 357 0.55 4.81 19.14
CA ALA A 357 0.86 5.09 20.53
C ALA A 357 0.49 6.53 20.92
N TYR A 358 0.80 7.52 20.07
CA TYR A 358 0.42 8.90 20.31
C TYR A 358 -1.09 9.14 20.14
N LEU A 359 -1.75 8.45 19.20
CA LEU A 359 -3.20 8.52 19.05
C LEU A 359 -3.96 7.96 20.26
N SER A 360 -3.37 6.99 20.96
CA SER A 360 -3.92 6.39 22.19
C SER A 360 -3.44 7.09 23.48
N LYS A 361 -2.70 8.18 23.37
CA LYS A 361 -2.24 8.99 24.50
C LYS A 361 -3.39 9.87 25.01
N LEU A 362 -3.55 9.94 26.33
CA LEU A 362 -4.48 10.87 26.96
C LEU A 362 -3.91 12.30 26.97
N LYS A 363 -4.77 13.31 27.02
CA LYS A 363 -4.35 14.72 27.15
C LYS A 363 -3.52 14.98 28.43
N SER A 364 -3.71 14.16 29.46
CA SER A 364 -2.97 14.22 30.74
C SER A 364 -1.58 13.55 30.68
N GLU A 365 -1.22 12.93 29.56
CA GLU A 365 0.07 12.29 29.33
C GLU A 365 0.92 13.19 28.41
N GLU A 366 2.09 13.62 28.88
CA GLU A 366 3.02 14.41 28.05
C GLU A 366 3.58 13.55 26.91
N THR A 367 4.04 12.34 27.26
CA THR A 367 4.58 11.34 26.33
C THR A 367 3.78 10.03 26.42
N PRO A 368 3.84 9.16 25.41
CA PRO A 368 3.20 7.85 25.46
C PRO A 368 3.66 7.06 26.69
N THR A 369 2.69 6.49 27.41
CA THR A 369 2.89 5.57 28.52
C THR A 369 2.78 4.12 28.06
N VAL A 370 3.21 3.16 28.89
CA VAL A 370 3.02 1.72 28.64
C VAL A 370 1.54 1.40 28.31
N ARG A 371 0.60 2.03 29.03
CA ARG A 371 -0.85 1.90 28.80
C ARG A 371 -1.23 2.36 27.40
N SER A 372 -0.88 3.60 27.03
CA SER A 372 -1.19 4.18 25.71
C SER A 372 -0.60 3.36 24.55
N VAL A 373 0.61 2.80 24.73
CA VAL A 373 1.27 1.97 23.71
C VAL A 373 0.56 0.63 23.55
N LEU A 374 0.18 -0.03 24.65
CA LEU A 374 -0.57 -1.29 24.60
C LEU A 374 -1.95 -1.10 23.97
N GLU A 375 -2.63 0.01 24.29
CA GLU A 375 -3.87 0.39 23.65
C GLU A 375 -3.69 0.71 22.16
N GLY A 376 -2.65 1.46 21.80
CA GLY A 376 -2.30 1.77 20.41
C GLY A 376 -2.04 0.50 19.59
N ILE A 377 -1.34 -0.49 20.18
CA ILE A 377 -1.14 -1.80 19.56
C ILE A 377 -2.48 -2.52 19.36
N ASP A 378 -3.40 -2.47 20.33
CA ASP A 378 -4.73 -3.06 20.22
C ASP A 378 -5.59 -2.38 19.13
N GLN A 379 -5.50 -1.05 18.99
CA GLN A 379 -6.17 -0.31 17.93
C GLN A 379 -5.58 -0.65 16.55
N LEU A 380 -4.25 -0.63 16.42
CA LEU A 380 -3.57 -1.00 15.17
C LEU A 380 -3.85 -2.45 14.78
N THR A 381 -3.82 -3.38 15.74
CA THR A 381 -4.17 -4.79 15.51
C THR A 381 -5.60 -4.93 14.98
N SER A 382 -6.55 -4.12 15.48
CA SER A 382 -7.93 -4.14 14.98
C SER A 382 -8.02 -3.66 13.54
N VAL A 383 -7.35 -2.55 13.21
CA VAL A 383 -7.29 -1.99 11.84
C VAL A 383 -6.68 -3.00 10.86
N VAL A 384 -5.51 -3.57 11.19
CA VAL A 384 -4.84 -4.56 10.34
C VAL A 384 -5.68 -5.84 10.22
N SER A 385 -6.32 -6.29 11.30
CA SER A 385 -7.17 -7.49 11.29
C SER A 385 -8.42 -7.32 10.42
N GLN A 386 -9.03 -6.13 10.40
CA GLN A 386 -10.15 -5.82 9.51
C GLN A 386 -9.71 -5.89 8.04
N ARG A 387 -8.56 -5.30 7.71
CA ARG A 387 -7.99 -5.39 6.36
C ARG A 387 -7.64 -6.83 5.99
N LEU A 388 -7.05 -7.59 6.90
CA LEU A 388 -6.75 -9.01 6.71
C LEU A 388 -8.03 -9.84 6.47
N LEU A 389 -9.14 -9.53 7.15
CA LEU A 389 -10.41 -10.20 6.96
C LEU A 389 -10.96 -10.00 5.54
N PHE A 390 -10.80 -8.80 4.97
CA PHE A 390 -11.15 -8.53 3.57
C PHE A 390 -10.42 -9.49 2.61
N TYR A 391 -9.10 -9.65 2.77
CA TYR A 391 -8.33 -10.60 1.93
C TYR A 391 -8.65 -12.07 2.24
N LYS A 392 -8.96 -12.43 3.49
CA LYS A 392 -9.36 -13.81 3.87
C LYS A 392 -10.70 -14.21 3.27
N ASN A 393 -11.63 -13.28 3.14
CA ASN A 393 -12.99 -13.53 2.65
C ASN A 393 -13.08 -13.49 1.13
N PHE A 394 -12.00 -13.16 0.42
CA PHE A 394 -11.99 -13.11 -1.03
C PHE A 394 -12.34 -14.46 -1.64
N LYS A 395 -13.28 -14.41 -2.59
CA LYS A 395 -13.65 -15.51 -3.48
C LYS A 395 -13.86 -14.92 -4.86
N ILE A 396 -13.44 -15.65 -5.88
CA ILE A 396 -13.66 -15.24 -7.27
C ILE A 396 -15.16 -15.19 -7.53
N LYS A 397 -15.60 -14.07 -8.10
CA LYS A 397 -16.96 -13.84 -8.55
C LYS A 397 -17.00 -13.97 -10.07
N THR A 398 -18.00 -14.68 -10.57
CA THR A 398 -18.31 -14.82 -12.00
C THR A 398 -19.70 -14.26 -12.25
N SER A 399 -19.77 -13.06 -12.83
CA SER A 399 -21.02 -12.30 -13.03
C SER A 399 -21.65 -12.52 -14.41
N SER A 400 -20.90 -13.01 -15.40
CA SER A 400 -21.35 -13.16 -16.78
C SER A 400 -21.17 -14.58 -17.32
N THR A 401 -21.74 -14.82 -18.50
CA THR A 401 -21.52 -16.01 -19.33
C THR A 401 -20.10 -16.08 -19.92
N GLN A 402 -19.27 -15.04 -19.76
CA GLN A 402 -17.88 -15.05 -20.23
C GLN A 402 -16.97 -15.83 -19.29
N LYS A 403 -16.15 -16.69 -19.89
CA LYS A 403 -15.14 -17.48 -19.18
C LYS A 403 -13.94 -16.59 -18.85
N LEU A 404 -13.73 -16.32 -17.54
CA LEU A 404 -12.55 -15.65 -17.03
C LEU A 404 -11.26 -16.38 -17.46
N ARG A 405 -10.21 -15.63 -17.83
CA ARG A 405 -8.95 -16.24 -18.31
C ARG A 405 -8.21 -16.93 -17.15
N PRO A 406 -7.75 -18.18 -17.31
CA PRO A 406 -7.08 -18.92 -16.25
C PRO A 406 -5.84 -18.23 -15.67
N HIS A 407 -5.02 -17.58 -16.51
CA HIS A 407 -3.83 -16.88 -16.05
C HIS A 407 -4.20 -15.63 -15.22
N VAL A 408 -5.23 -14.88 -15.60
CA VAL A 408 -5.71 -13.71 -14.85
C VAL A 408 -6.26 -14.13 -13.49
N ILE A 409 -7.04 -15.21 -13.46
CA ILE A 409 -7.49 -15.85 -12.21
C ILE A 409 -6.29 -16.16 -11.30
N LYS A 410 -5.22 -16.72 -11.85
CA LYS A 410 -4.00 -17.05 -11.10
C LYS A 410 -3.37 -15.78 -10.52
N LEU A 411 -3.19 -14.73 -11.31
CA LEU A 411 -2.63 -13.44 -10.86
C LEU A 411 -3.45 -12.81 -9.73
N ILE A 412 -4.78 -12.79 -9.87
CA ILE A 412 -5.68 -12.28 -8.84
C ILE A 412 -5.54 -13.10 -7.55
N LYS A 413 -5.55 -14.43 -7.63
CA LYS A 413 -5.37 -15.29 -6.45
C LYS A 413 -4.03 -15.03 -5.74
N LEU A 414 -2.95 -14.89 -6.50
CA LEU A 414 -1.62 -14.59 -5.95
C LEU A 414 -1.60 -13.22 -5.25
N TYR A 415 -2.18 -12.19 -5.87
CA TYR A 415 -2.32 -10.86 -5.25
C TYR A 415 -3.00 -10.93 -3.87
N TYR A 416 -4.15 -11.61 -3.78
CA TYR A 416 -4.88 -11.74 -2.51
C TYR A 416 -4.12 -12.60 -1.48
N GLN A 417 -3.48 -13.68 -1.94
CA GLN A 417 -2.71 -14.59 -1.08
C GLN A 417 -1.51 -13.89 -0.44
N ASP A 418 -0.73 -13.13 -1.20
CA ASP A 418 0.49 -12.49 -0.72
C ASP A 418 0.20 -11.28 0.17
N ASN A 419 -0.85 -10.50 -0.14
CA ASN A 419 -1.35 -9.47 0.79
C ASN A 419 -1.80 -10.09 2.12
N LYS A 420 -2.55 -11.19 2.08
CA LYS A 420 -2.95 -11.93 3.29
C LYS A 420 -1.73 -12.39 4.10
N LYS A 421 -0.68 -12.88 3.43
CA LYS A 421 0.58 -13.32 4.07
C LYS A 421 1.27 -12.17 4.81
N ILE A 422 1.42 -11.01 4.15
CA ILE A 422 2.04 -9.80 4.73
C ILE A 422 1.24 -9.29 5.94
N LEU A 423 -0.09 -9.21 5.82
CA LEU A 423 -0.94 -8.72 6.90
C LEU A 423 -0.98 -9.69 8.09
N ASN A 424 -0.94 -11.01 7.87
CA ASN A 424 -0.79 -11.99 8.95
C ASN A 424 0.55 -11.81 9.69
N ALA A 425 1.66 -11.62 8.97
CA ALA A 425 2.96 -11.39 9.61
C ALA A 425 2.94 -10.12 10.49
N THR A 426 2.20 -9.09 10.06
CA THR A 426 2.00 -7.85 10.82
C THR A 426 1.21 -8.10 12.11
N THR A 427 0.08 -8.83 12.04
CA THR A 427 -0.74 -9.13 13.23
C THR A 427 -0.01 -10.03 14.22
N GLU A 428 0.76 -11.01 13.75
CA GLU A 428 1.63 -11.84 14.59
C GLU A 428 2.69 -11.00 15.31
N LYS A 429 3.36 -10.09 14.57
CA LYS A 429 4.37 -9.20 15.15
C LYS A 429 3.78 -8.29 16.23
N LEU A 430 2.59 -7.73 15.99
CA LEU A 430 1.87 -6.91 16.97
C LEU A 430 1.52 -7.71 18.23
N SER A 431 1.03 -8.94 18.08
CA SER A 431 0.70 -9.82 19.21
C SER A 431 1.94 -10.15 20.05
N VAL A 432 3.06 -10.48 19.41
CA VAL A 432 4.34 -10.74 20.08
C VAL A 432 4.83 -9.49 20.81
N LEU A 433 4.76 -8.32 20.18
CA LEU A 433 5.17 -7.05 20.78
C LEU A 433 4.32 -6.71 22.00
N GLN A 434 2.99 -6.83 21.92
CA GLN A 434 2.09 -6.59 23.05
C GLN A 434 2.44 -7.47 24.25
N LYS A 435 2.62 -8.79 24.01
CA LYS A 435 3.01 -9.75 25.07
C LYS A 435 4.36 -9.40 25.68
N LYS A 436 5.33 -8.99 24.86
CA LYS A 436 6.66 -8.57 25.32
C LYS A 436 6.58 -7.33 26.20
N ILE A 437 5.90 -6.27 25.76
CA ILE A 437 5.75 -5.02 26.52
C ILE A 437 5.03 -5.28 27.84
N TYR A 438 3.95 -6.05 27.83
CA TYR A 438 3.23 -6.41 29.05
C TYR A 438 4.10 -7.23 30.02
N SER A 439 4.80 -8.25 29.52
CA SER A 439 5.65 -9.11 30.36
C SER A 439 6.78 -8.33 31.03
N ASN A 440 7.38 -7.38 30.31
CA ASN A 440 8.44 -6.50 30.83
C ASN A 440 7.95 -5.48 31.87
N ASN A 441 6.65 -5.28 32.01
CA ASN A 441 6.05 -4.35 32.97
C ASN A 441 5.10 -5.06 33.95
N LYS A 442 5.17 -6.39 34.05
CA LYS A 442 4.24 -7.19 34.85
C LYS A 442 4.32 -6.87 36.34
N GLU A 443 5.51 -6.56 36.86
CA GLU A 443 5.73 -6.17 38.26
C GLU A 443 5.06 -4.83 38.61
N PHE A 444 4.80 -3.99 37.61
CA PHE A 444 4.14 -2.68 37.74
C PHE A 444 2.67 -2.73 37.30
N SER A 445 2.08 -3.93 37.31
CA SER A 445 0.70 -4.16 36.86
C SER A 445 -0.11 -4.91 37.89
N LEU A 446 -1.42 -4.67 37.91
CA LEU A 446 -2.37 -5.38 38.74
C LEU A 446 -3.59 -5.79 37.91
N SER A 447 -3.80 -7.10 37.77
CA SER A 447 -4.92 -7.66 36.99
C SER A 447 -6.20 -7.64 37.81
N PHE A 448 -7.28 -7.09 37.23
CA PHE A 448 -8.59 -7.09 37.88
C PHE A 448 -9.17 -8.50 38.06
N LYS A 449 -8.84 -9.43 37.14
CA LYS A 449 -9.18 -10.85 37.29
C LYS A 449 -8.49 -11.48 38.51
N THR A 450 -7.24 -11.08 38.78
CA THR A 450 -6.49 -11.52 39.96
C THR A 450 -7.06 -10.92 41.24
N ILE A 451 -7.43 -9.63 41.21
CA ILE A 451 -8.14 -8.95 42.29
C ILE A 451 -9.43 -9.69 42.63
N PHE A 452 -10.30 -9.93 41.64
CA PHE A 452 -11.57 -10.63 41.82
C PHE A 452 -11.37 -12.02 42.44
N LYS A 453 -10.31 -12.74 42.03
CA LYS A 453 -10.01 -14.06 42.58
C LYS A 453 -9.56 -14.02 44.04
N ASN A 454 -8.76 -13.02 44.42
CA ASN A 454 -8.08 -12.95 45.72
C ASN A 454 -8.90 -12.21 46.79
N ASP A 455 -9.63 -11.16 46.42
CA ASP A 455 -10.50 -10.40 47.33
C ASP A 455 -11.87 -11.06 47.43
N LYS A 456 -11.97 -12.10 48.28
CA LYS A 456 -13.19 -12.88 48.47
C LYS A 456 -14.36 -12.06 49.00
N ILE A 457 -14.08 -11.08 49.86
CA ILE A 457 -15.11 -10.21 50.45
C ILE A 457 -15.74 -9.39 49.33
N PHE A 458 -14.92 -8.77 48.47
CA PHE A 458 -15.43 -8.02 47.33
C PHE A 458 -16.12 -8.91 46.29
N ALA A 459 -15.55 -10.07 45.94
CA ALA A 459 -16.16 -10.99 44.99
C ALA A 459 -17.55 -11.47 45.45
N ASN A 460 -17.70 -11.79 46.74
CA ASN A 460 -19.00 -12.14 47.32
C ASN A 460 -19.99 -10.97 47.23
N SER A 461 -19.52 -9.73 47.38
CA SER A 461 -20.39 -8.57 47.18
C SER A 461 -20.87 -8.47 45.73
N LEU A 462 -19.99 -8.70 44.74
CA LEU A 462 -20.39 -8.71 43.32
C LEU A 462 -21.34 -9.87 42.99
N LEU A 463 -21.23 -11.01 43.68
CA LEU A 463 -22.21 -12.09 43.59
C LEU A 463 -23.59 -11.63 44.09
N LEU A 464 -23.65 -10.93 45.22
CA LEU A 464 -24.93 -10.45 45.77
C LEU A 464 -25.55 -9.32 44.94
N VAL A 465 -24.72 -8.48 44.32
CA VAL A 465 -25.18 -7.32 43.53
C VAL A 465 -25.49 -7.69 42.08
N PHE A 466 -24.62 -8.45 41.42
CA PHE A 466 -24.72 -8.78 39.99
C PHE A 466 -25.07 -10.25 39.72
N GLY A 467 -25.10 -11.10 40.74
CA GLY A 467 -25.15 -12.55 40.55
C GLY A 467 -23.87 -13.10 39.90
N ALA A 468 -22.75 -12.38 39.93
CA ALA A 468 -21.51 -12.79 39.27
C ALA A 468 -20.76 -13.81 40.12
N ILE A 469 -20.72 -15.06 39.67
CA ILE A 469 -20.05 -16.19 40.35
C ILE A 469 -18.56 -16.21 39.97
N ASN A 470 -18.27 -15.87 38.73
CA ASN A 470 -16.91 -15.83 38.20
C ASN A 470 -16.65 -14.51 37.44
N TYR A 471 -15.40 -14.27 37.05
CA TYR A 471 -15.00 -13.07 36.34
C TYR A 471 -15.73 -12.88 34.99
N GLU A 472 -15.96 -13.95 34.24
CA GLU A 472 -16.60 -13.87 32.92
C GLU A 472 -18.08 -13.47 33.03
N ASP A 473 -18.71 -13.71 34.18
CA ASP A 473 -20.06 -13.23 34.46
C ASP A 473 -20.11 -11.69 34.48
N LEU A 474 -19.04 -11.01 34.89
CA LEU A 474 -18.97 -9.54 34.86
C LEU A 474 -19.01 -8.98 33.43
N ILE A 475 -18.41 -9.71 32.48
CA ILE A 475 -18.41 -9.35 31.06
C ILE A 475 -19.78 -9.65 30.44
N THR A 476 -20.28 -10.87 30.63
CA THR A 476 -21.54 -11.33 29.99
C THR A 476 -22.78 -10.61 30.52
N LYS A 477 -22.73 -10.11 31.77
CA LYS A 477 -23.81 -9.33 32.39
C LYS A 477 -23.63 -7.82 32.28
N ASP A 478 -22.62 -7.37 31.54
CA ASP A 478 -22.34 -5.95 31.29
C ASP A 478 -22.20 -5.12 32.59
N CYS A 479 -21.50 -5.68 33.59
CA CYS A 479 -21.28 -5.03 34.88
C CYS A 479 -19.80 -4.90 35.27
N LEU A 480 -18.88 -5.14 34.32
CA LEU A 480 -17.44 -5.03 34.53
C LEU A 480 -17.01 -3.61 34.92
N ASN A 481 -17.53 -2.59 34.22
CA ASN A 481 -17.20 -1.18 34.53
C ASN A 481 -17.71 -0.79 35.91
N ASP A 482 -18.96 -1.15 36.23
CA ASP A 482 -19.54 -0.93 37.56
C ASP A 482 -18.71 -1.61 38.66
N ALA A 483 -18.26 -2.85 38.42
CA ALA A 483 -17.38 -3.58 39.33
C ALA A 483 -16.02 -2.89 39.52
N LEU A 484 -15.42 -2.33 38.46
CA LEU A 484 -14.17 -1.57 38.55
C LEU A 484 -14.33 -0.32 39.41
N LEU A 485 -15.39 0.45 39.18
CA LEU A 485 -15.71 1.67 39.92
C LEU A 485 -15.90 1.37 41.41
N LEU A 486 -16.73 0.38 41.74
CA LEU A 486 -16.97 -0.06 43.11
C LEU A 486 -15.66 -0.53 43.78
N TRP A 487 -14.80 -1.23 43.04
CA TRP A 487 -13.54 -1.72 43.60
C TRP A 487 -12.56 -0.59 43.91
N ILE A 488 -12.42 0.39 43.02
CA ILE A 488 -11.51 1.53 43.27
C ILE A 488 -11.97 2.31 44.49
N VAL A 489 -13.26 2.65 44.59
CA VAL A 489 -13.78 3.39 45.74
C VAL A 489 -13.61 2.57 47.04
N LYS A 490 -13.85 1.25 47.00
CA LYS A 490 -13.52 0.34 48.12
C LYS A 490 -12.04 0.44 48.50
N LEU A 491 -11.14 0.40 47.52
CA LEU A 491 -9.69 0.44 47.76
C LEU A 491 -9.27 1.76 48.44
N ILE A 492 -9.84 2.89 48.03
CA ILE A 492 -9.54 4.21 48.61
C ILE A 492 -10.05 4.30 50.05
N ASN A 493 -11.23 3.74 50.33
CA ASN A 493 -11.82 3.73 51.66
C ASN A 493 -11.12 2.78 52.64
N ASP A 494 -10.48 1.73 52.12
CA ASP A 494 -9.68 0.79 52.91
C ASP A 494 -8.29 1.36 53.24
N LYS A 495 -8.19 2.03 54.40
CA LYS A 495 -6.94 2.60 54.92
C LYS A 495 -5.91 1.55 55.37
N SER A 496 -6.31 0.29 55.55
CA SER A 496 -5.45 -0.79 56.03
C SER A 496 -4.74 -1.54 54.90
N ASN A 497 -5.27 -1.46 53.68
CA ASN A 497 -4.76 -2.18 52.53
C ASN A 497 -3.60 -1.43 51.85
N ASN A 498 -2.42 -2.04 51.88
CA ASN A 498 -1.20 -1.52 51.23
C ASN A 498 -1.07 -1.93 49.75
N GLN A 499 -1.97 -2.75 49.21
CA GLN A 499 -1.98 -3.10 47.79
C GLN A 499 -2.48 -1.93 46.93
N GLY A 500 -1.94 -1.79 45.72
CA GLY A 500 -2.41 -0.77 44.78
C GLY A 500 -2.01 0.66 45.14
N GLY A 501 -0.87 0.87 45.81
CA GLY A 501 -0.39 2.20 46.21
C GLY A 501 -0.38 3.23 45.07
N PHE A 502 0.02 2.83 43.85
CA PHE A 502 -0.03 3.70 42.68
C PHE A 502 -1.47 4.08 42.27
N ILE A 503 -2.44 3.19 42.46
CA ILE A 503 -3.86 3.46 42.18
C ILE A 503 -4.38 4.51 43.16
N LYS A 504 -4.07 4.35 44.45
CA LYS A 504 -4.41 5.32 45.50
C LYS A 504 -3.79 6.69 45.22
N GLN A 505 -2.52 6.71 44.81
CA GLN A 505 -1.82 7.94 44.45
C GLN A 505 -2.49 8.64 43.27
N THR A 506 -2.72 7.93 42.16
CA THR A 506 -3.37 8.53 40.98
C THR A 506 -4.80 8.97 41.28
N PHE A 507 -5.57 8.22 42.06
CA PHE A 507 -6.89 8.65 42.51
C PHE A 507 -6.82 9.98 43.26
N LYS A 508 -5.87 10.12 44.19
CA LYS A 508 -5.65 11.37 44.92
C LYS A 508 -5.27 12.52 43.98
N GLU A 509 -4.32 12.30 43.08
CA GLU A 509 -3.91 13.30 42.07
C GLU A 509 -5.09 13.76 41.20
N VAL A 510 -5.96 12.84 40.78
CA VAL A 510 -7.20 13.18 40.07
C VAL A 510 -8.13 13.96 40.98
N SER A 511 -8.37 13.48 42.21
CA SER A 511 -9.25 14.13 43.18
C SER A 511 -8.84 15.57 43.48
N ASP A 512 -7.54 15.84 43.54
CA ASP A 512 -6.97 17.16 43.85
C ASP A 512 -7.00 18.12 42.65
N SER A 513 -7.10 17.59 41.42
CA SER A 513 -7.00 18.40 40.17
C SER A 513 -8.27 18.46 39.34
N ILE A 514 -9.22 17.55 39.53
CA ILE A 514 -10.44 17.46 38.72
C ILE A 514 -11.39 18.63 39.03
N VAL A 515 -11.90 19.25 37.97
CA VAL A 515 -13.03 20.18 38.03
C VAL A 515 -14.27 19.37 37.69
N ILE A 516 -15.22 19.31 38.62
CA ILE A 516 -16.47 18.54 38.43
C ILE A 516 -17.55 19.50 38.00
N GLU A 517 -18.04 19.31 36.78
CA GLU A 517 -19.12 20.07 36.19
C GLU A 517 -20.48 19.41 36.48
N LYS A 518 -21.56 20.13 36.18
CA LYS A 518 -22.92 19.62 36.45
C LYS A 518 -23.22 18.40 35.59
N GLU A 519 -22.69 18.39 34.38
CA GLU A 519 -22.81 17.35 33.37
C GLU A 519 -22.20 16.04 33.89
N ASP A 520 -21.01 16.07 34.49
CA ASP A 520 -20.36 14.89 35.10
C ASP A 520 -21.23 14.28 36.21
N VAL A 521 -21.83 15.12 37.05
CA VAL A 521 -22.73 14.67 38.12
C VAL A 521 -23.99 14.04 37.52
N MET A 522 -24.54 14.63 36.47
CA MET A 522 -25.74 14.11 35.80
C MET A 522 -25.47 12.77 35.10
N GLU A 523 -24.27 12.56 34.57
CA GLU A 523 -23.83 11.30 33.97
C GLU A 523 -23.77 10.17 35.01
N PHE A 524 -23.22 10.43 36.20
CA PHE A 524 -23.09 9.43 37.26
C PHE A 524 -24.34 9.27 38.14
N LEU A 525 -25.32 10.18 38.05
CA LEU A 525 -26.51 10.14 38.91
C LEU A 525 -27.36 8.86 38.75
N PRO A 526 -27.60 8.32 37.53
CA PRO A 526 -28.31 7.05 37.36
C PRO A 526 -27.55 5.88 37.99
N PHE A 527 -26.23 5.80 37.78
CA PHE A 527 -25.37 4.80 38.41
C PHE A 527 -25.46 4.89 39.95
N TYR A 528 -25.31 6.09 40.49
CA TYR A 528 -25.33 6.32 41.93
C TYR A 528 -26.67 5.90 42.55
N LYS A 529 -27.79 6.33 41.96
CA LYS A 529 -29.14 5.97 42.43
C LYS A 529 -29.46 4.48 42.29
N LYS A 530 -28.86 3.80 41.31
CA LYS A 530 -29.02 2.35 41.12
C LYS A 530 -28.44 1.56 42.30
N TYR A 531 -27.35 2.05 42.90
CA TYR A 531 -26.59 1.30 43.90
C TYR A 531 -26.71 1.86 45.32
N PHE A 532 -26.78 3.17 45.51
CA PHE A 532 -26.78 3.80 46.83
C PHE A 532 -28.14 4.45 47.15
N PRO A 533 -28.66 4.28 48.39
CA PRO A 533 -28.03 3.68 49.58
C PRO A 533 -28.17 2.14 49.71
N ASN A 534 -28.84 1.48 48.77
CA ASN A 534 -29.18 0.04 48.85
C ASN A 534 -27.96 -0.86 49.17
N LEU A 535 -26.81 -0.64 48.51
CA LEU A 535 -25.59 -1.40 48.79
C LEU A 535 -25.06 -1.20 50.22
N SER A 536 -25.13 0.02 50.75
CA SER A 536 -24.72 0.35 52.11
C SER A 536 -25.59 -0.34 53.17
N GLU A 537 -26.89 -0.54 52.87
CA GLU A 537 -27.82 -1.25 53.75
C GLU A 537 -27.64 -2.77 53.68
N ARG A 538 -27.43 -3.33 52.48
CA ARG A 538 -27.34 -4.78 52.27
C ARG A 538 -25.97 -5.38 52.57
N ILE A 539 -24.89 -4.63 52.36
CA ILE A 539 -23.49 -5.09 52.51
C ILE A 539 -22.67 -3.97 53.20
N PRO A 540 -23.02 -3.60 54.45
CA PRO A 540 -22.43 -2.47 55.16
C PRO A 540 -20.92 -2.61 55.41
N GLU A 541 -20.41 -3.84 55.52
CA GLU A 541 -19.00 -4.14 55.75
C GLU A 541 -18.06 -3.62 54.63
N ILE A 542 -18.61 -3.36 53.44
CA ILE A 542 -17.87 -2.72 52.33
C ILE A 542 -18.40 -1.30 52.10
N TYR A 543 -19.71 -1.18 51.84
CA TYR A 543 -20.29 0.05 51.27
C TYR A 543 -20.73 1.07 52.32
N SER A 544 -20.52 0.80 53.61
CA SER A 544 -20.69 1.77 54.71
C SER A 544 -19.34 2.16 55.35
N VAL A 545 -18.22 1.74 54.76
CA VAL A 545 -16.86 2.11 55.19
C VAL A 545 -16.32 3.21 54.29
N GLY A 546 -16.02 4.37 54.87
CA GLY A 546 -15.42 5.52 54.16
C GLY A 546 -16.44 6.38 53.40
N ASP A 547 -15.99 7.07 52.35
CA ASP A 547 -16.81 7.96 51.52
C ASP A 547 -17.22 7.24 50.22
N TRP A 548 -18.52 7.09 50.01
CA TRP A 548 -19.09 6.49 48.81
C TRP A 548 -19.88 7.50 47.97
N GLY A 549 -19.71 8.80 48.21
CA GLY A 549 -20.45 9.84 47.49
C GLY A 549 -20.19 9.86 45.98
N ILE A 550 -21.11 10.46 45.22
CA ILE A 550 -21.06 10.52 43.76
C ILE A 550 -19.72 11.07 43.21
N ARG A 551 -19.12 12.02 43.93
CA ARG A 551 -17.80 12.58 43.63
C ARG A 551 -16.72 11.50 43.52
N GLN A 552 -16.74 10.49 44.38
CA GLN A 552 -15.73 9.43 44.39
C GLN A 552 -15.79 8.58 43.12
N PHE A 553 -16.98 8.38 42.56
CA PHE A 553 -17.14 7.63 41.30
C PHE A 553 -16.68 8.42 40.08
N ILE A 554 -16.93 9.72 40.03
CA ILE A 554 -16.41 10.61 38.97
C ILE A 554 -14.88 10.59 38.98
N VAL A 555 -14.27 10.71 40.17
CA VAL A 555 -12.81 10.61 40.33
C VAL A 555 -12.30 9.22 39.96
N ALA A 556 -13.00 8.15 40.37
CA ALA A 556 -12.62 6.77 40.06
C ALA A 556 -12.61 6.51 38.57
N ASP A 557 -13.60 7.01 37.83
CA ASP A 557 -13.72 6.84 36.38
C ASP A 557 -12.54 7.48 35.64
N THR A 558 -12.22 8.74 35.96
CA THR A 558 -11.04 9.40 35.41
C THR A 558 -9.72 8.70 35.81
N ALA A 559 -9.67 8.09 37.01
CA ALA A 559 -8.52 7.29 37.43
C ALA A 559 -8.41 5.97 36.64
N ILE A 560 -9.55 5.33 36.30
CA ILE A 560 -9.61 4.15 35.43
C ILE A 560 -8.99 4.48 34.08
N ASP A 561 -9.41 5.57 33.44
CA ASP A 561 -8.87 5.98 32.13
C ASP A 561 -7.33 6.11 32.15
N ARG A 562 -6.79 6.71 33.21
CA ARG A 562 -5.34 6.94 33.35
C ARG A 562 -4.54 5.68 33.63
N LEU A 563 -5.14 4.65 34.24
CA LEU A 563 -4.43 3.49 34.77
C LEU A 563 -4.73 2.20 34.04
N VAL A 564 -5.91 2.05 33.46
CA VAL A 564 -6.41 0.76 33.01
C VAL A 564 -6.19 0.60 31.52
N TRP A 565 -5.47 -0.46 31.17
CA TRP A 565 -5.52 -1.00 29.82
C TRP A 565 -6.48 -2.20 29.83
N ILE A 566 -7.54 -2.13 29.02
CA ILE A 566 -8.45 -3.26 28.81
C ILE A 566 -7.93 -4.07 27.63
N ARG A 567 -7.36 -5.24 27.92
CA ARG A 567 -6.84 -6.12 26.89
C ARG A 567 -7.97 -6.60 25.97
N LYS A 568 -7.91 -6.23 24.68
CA LYS A 568 -9.00 -6.54 23.73
C LYS A 568 -9.30 -8.03 23.57
N SER A 569 -8.30 -8.91 23.71
CA SER A 569 -8.46 -10.35 23.45
C SER A 569 -9.38 -11.08 24.43
N ASN A 570 -9.46 -10.62 25.68
CA ASN A 570 -10.22 -11.28 26.76
C ASN A 570 -10.98 -10.30 27.65
N LYS A 571 -11.05 -9.02 27.26
CA LYS A 571 -11.71 -7.94 28.01
C LYS A 571 -11.24 -7.87 29.46
N GLU A 572 -9.96 -8.15 29.72
CA GLU A 572 -9.38 -8.09 31.06
C GLU A 572 -8.82 -6.69 31.35
N PRO A 573 -9.34 -5.98 32.37
CA PRO A 573 -8.76 -4.75 32.87
C PRO A 573 -7.46 -5.05 33.61
N ILE A 574 -6.41 -4.35 33.22
CA ILE A 574 -5.10 -4.40 33.86
C ILE A 574 -4.75 -2.98 34.27
N PHE A 575 -4.65 -2.76 35.58
CA PHE A 575 -4.10 -1.52 36.12
C PHE A 575 -2.60 -1.50 35.86
N LEU A 576 -2.11 -0.43 35.27
CA LEU A 576 -0.71 -0.21 34.95
C LEU A 576 -0.23 1.05 35.66
N MET A 577 0.89 0.95 36.37
CA MET A 577 1.53 2.12 36.93
C MET A 577 1.95 3.09 35.81
N LYS A 578 1.71 4.39 36.00
CA LYS A 578 2.08 5.42 35.03
C LYS A 578 3.59 5.40 34.80
N LYS A 579 4.00 4.91 33.64
CA LYS A 579 5.40 4.80 33.21
C LYS A 579 5.51 5.21 31.76
N ALA A 580 6.36 6.19 31.47
CA ALA A 580 6.68 6.59 30.11
C ALA A 580 7.27 5.39 29.35
N TYR A 581 6.91 5.25 28.09
CA TYR A 581 7.47 4.24 27.20
C TYR A 581 8.29 4.93 26.13
N ASP A 582 9.59 4.60 26.09
CA ASP A 582 10.49 5.13 25.10
C ASP A 582 10.23 4.47 23.75
N LEU A 583 9.69 5.24 22.82
CA LEU A 583 9.51 4.82 21.43
C LEU A 583 10.84 5.08 20.72
N GLN A 584 11.53 4.01 20.35
CA GLN A 584 12.66 4.11 19.41
C GLN A 584 12.08 4.40 18.01
N ILE A 585 11.95 5.69 17.69
CA ILE A 585 11.43 6.20 16.41
C ILE A 585 12.58 6.50 15.45
#